data_AF-H9UCD1-F1
#
_entry.id   AF-H9UCD1-F1
#
_cell.length_a   1.000
_cell.length_b   1.000
_cell.length_c   1.000
_cell.angle_alpha   90.00
_cell.angle_beta   90.00
_cell.angle_gamma   90.00
#
_symmetry.space_group_name_H-M   'P 1'
#
loop_
_entity.id
_entity.type
_entity.pdbx_description
1 polymer ?
#
loop_
_entity_poly.entity_id
_entity_poly.type
_entity_poly.pdbx_seq_one_letter_code
_entity_poly.pdbx_strand_id
1 'polypeptide(L)'
;MKKIPDILRPIFTYGSFTVPFVNYLLENDFPENWKVFAQVIKHIWRGEYEPALQMIEKALKVCRSKTARDILMAKKLGISRNLGKPDLKLYRYLKKRLPSMSKIARNVALPVLINAEAFGISSSRSVRIWGKEYEVDDPTSAFLHLARARKLAEQSKISEAIFHYVRSYKHSKKVPHPSGMVSALNGIAWRIRKTHPIWAYSISQKAVFWLGYYREEAGNLFDAFDTLFTIEKYLGLVSTAFTAEIISSLTVPEIHSEFLDEVRMWKPCYNVSEYPNTEELRTFIKGMVGTYRKERVSAGRLSEIINGKTQSVRGNTLKKLIKPSTVNVKAPFPVYNELVKLEIEMRFEEAIKSIKEMPPLKRKKLFISTYMAQIGKKEFYISRKDKFREACRLLEYPEEFKEFMSKRYETMRFVAEMIRAHPYIEGRKATLSKALDKMNGRRLSEFIERYGELGKEEKVLINTFLRNHGRYDGVKFEIRLKGPDEVREFAKKYSLKIQPSFVAFWCEENAKIRRKLTSIMRYMIQE
;
A
#
# COMPACT_ATOMS: atom_id res chain seq x y z
N MET A 1 9.77 17.41 29.97
CA MET A 1 10.45 17.65 28.68
C MET A 1 11.05 19.07 28.70
N LYS A 2 12.38 19.25 28.59
CA LYS A 2 13.03 20.58 28.63
C LYS A 2 13.41 21.09 27.21
N LYS A 3 14.09 20.27 26.39
CA LYS A 3 14.43 20.52 24.96
C LYS A 3 13.99 19.32 24.11
N ILE A 4 13.53 19.55 22.87
CA ILE A 4 13.18 18.50 21.91
C ILE A 4 14.47 17.81 21.46
N PRO A 5 14.64 16.49 21.67
CA PRO A 5 15.78 15.74 21.17
C PRO A 5 15.88 15.83 19.65
N ASP A 6 17.11 15.93 19.13
CA ASP A 6 17.30 16.06 17.68
C ASP A 6 16.74 14.85 16.91
N ILE A 7 16.77 13.65 17.49
CA ILE A 7 16.15 12.42 16.96
C ILE A 7 14.65 12.57 16.60
N LEU A 8 13.96 13.58 17.17
CA LEU A 8 12.56 13.88 16.86
C LEU A 8 12.39 14.80 15.64
N ARG A 9 13.42 15.53 15.19
CA ARG A 9 13.32 16.42 14.00
C ARG A 9 12.87 15.67 12.74
N PRO A 10 13.40 14.47 12.43
CA PRO A 10 12.89 13.67 11.32
C PRO A 10 11.39 13.34 11.46
N ILE A 11 10.92 13.07 12.68
CA ILE A 11 9.52 12.70 12.95
C ILE A 11 8.57 13.84 12.61
N PHE A 12 8.93 15.08 12.92
CA PHE A 12 8.12 16.24 12.54
C PHE A 12 8.17 16.55 11.04
N THR A 13 9.27 16.20 10.37
CA THR A 13 9.51 16.52 8.96
C THR A 13 8.90 15.49 8.00
N TYR A 14 9.09 14.20 8.29
CA TYR A 14 8.74 13.10 7.39
C TYR A 14 7.58 12.24 7.92
N GLY A 15 7.10 12.53 9.14
CA GLY A 15 5.97 11.84 9.77
C GLY A 15 6.18 10.34 9.83
N SER A 16 5.19 9.58 9.37
CA SER A 16 5.20 8.12 9.46
C SER A 16 6.28 7.42 8.66
N PHE A 17 7.03 8.16 7.84
CA PHE A 17 8.20 7.61 7.17
C PHE A 17 9.38 7.40 8.13
N THR A 18 9.33 7.93 9.35
CA THR A 18 10.42 7.78 10.34
C THR A 18 10.11 6.80 11.45
N VAL A 19 9.29 5.76 11.19
CA VAL A 19 9.13 4.63 12.11
C VAL A 19 10.46 4.09 12.63
N PRO A 20 11.53 3.96 11.81
CA PRO A 20 12.83 3.50 12.30
C PRO A 20 13.42 4.35 13.42
N PHE A 21 13.25 5.67 13.35
CA PHE A 21 13.73 6.61 14.37
C PHE A 21 12.91 6.49 15.65
N VAL A 22 11.60 6.25 15.52
CA VAL A 22 10.73 5.95 16.68
C VAL A 22 11.17 4.66 17.35
N ASN A 23 11.34 3.57 16.60
CA ASN A 23 11.77 2.28 17.16
C ASN A 23 13.16 2.40 17.81
N TYR A 24 14.10 3.09 17.15
CA TYR A 24 15.41 3.38 17.72
C TYR A 24 15.31 4.13 19.05
N LEU A 25 14.50 5.19 19.11
CA LEU A 25 14.30 5.98 20.32
C LEU A 25 13.73 5.15 21.48
N LEU A 26 12.74 4.30 21.20
CA LEU A 26 12.08 3.50 22.24
C LEU A 26 13.02 2.50 22.92
N GLU A 27 13.96 1.94 22.15
CA GLU A 27 14.86 0.89 22.62
C GLU A 27 16.22 1.38 23.14
N ASN A 28 16.56 2.64 22.90
CA ASN A 28 17.82 3.22 23.38
C ASN A 28 17.59 4.09 24.62
N ASP A 29 18.68 4.57 25.22
CA ASP A 29 18.64 5.42 26.41
C ASP A 29 18.14 6.83 26.05
N PHE A 30 16.83 7.02 26.19
CA PHE A 30 16.13 8.28 26.00
C PHE A 30 15.19 8.54 27.19
N PRO A 31 14.99 9.81 27.57
CA PRO A 31 14.09 10.14 28.66
C PRO A 31 12.68 9.58 28.43
N GLU A 32 12.10 8.98 29.48
CA GLU A 32 10.81 8.25 29.41
C GLU A 32 9.67 9.08 28.82
N ASN A 33 9.64 10.38 29.11
CA ASN A 33 8.63 11.28 28.55
C ASN A 33 8.64 11.36 27.01
N TRP A 34 9.81 11.23 26.37
CA TRP A 34 9.93 11.18 24.92
C TRP A 34 9.62 9.79 24.35
N LYS A 35 9.85 8.72 25.12
CA LYS A 35 9.40 7.37 24.77
C LYS A 35 7.88 7.29 24.72
N VAL A 36 7.19 7.82 25.73
CA VAL A 36 5.73 7.92 25.74
C VAL A 36 5.21 8.73 24.55
N PHE A 37 5.84 9.87 24.23
CA PHE A 37 5.48 10.64 23.04
C PHE A 37 5.64 9.83 21.74
N ALA A 38 6.75 9.11 21.58
CA ALA A 38 7.02 8.31 20.40
C ALA A 38 6.03 7.14 20.26
N GLN A 39 5.63 6.50 21.37
CA GLN A 39 4.58 5.47 21.38
C GLN A 39 3.22 6.03 20.91
N VAL A 40 2.81 7.21 21.40
CA VAL A 40 1.58 7.88 20.94
C VAL A 40 1.59 8.07 19.42
N ILE A 41 2.69 8.58 18.88
CA ILE A 41 2.84 8.82 17.44
C ILE A 41 2.74 7.51 16.66
N LYS A 42 3.34 6.43 17.17
CA LYS A 42 3.30 5.09 16.55
C LYS A 42 1.88 4.54 16.47
N HIS A 43 1.11 4.61 17.55
CA HIS A 43 -0.31 4.20 17.57
C HIS A 43 -1.14 4.99 16.53
N ILE A 44 -0.96 6.32 16.45
CA ILE A 44 -1.63 7.16 15.46
C ILE A 44 -1.33 6.70 14.02
N TRP A 45 -0.08 6.31 13.73
CA TRP A 45 0.30 5.86 12.39
C TRP A 45 -0.25 4.48 12.02
N ARG A 46 -0.59 3.65 13.01
CA ARG A 46 -1.28 2.36 12.83
C ARG A 46 -2.79 2.51 12.68
N GLY A 47 -3.34 3.66 13.07
CA GLY A 47 -4.79 3.85 13.17
C GLY A 47 -5.37 3.38 14.51
N GLU A 48 -4.52 3.08 15.49
CA GLU A 48 -4.90 2.65 16.84
C GLU A 48 -5.23 3.89 17.70
N TYR A 49 -6.39 4.49 17.44
CA TYR A 49 -6.74 5.81 17.97
C TYR A 49 -7.12 5.80 19.45
N GLU A 50 -7.84 4.78 19.94
CA GLU A 50 -8.22 4.64 21.35
C GLU A 50 -6.99 4.42 22.26
N PRO A 51 -6.06 3.49 21.96
CA PRO A 51 -4.82 3.37 22.71
C PRO A 51 -4.01 4.67 22.71
N ALA A 52 -3.90 5.34 21.56
CA ALA A 52 -3.21 6.62 21.46
C ALA A 52 -3.83 7.69 22.37
N LEU A 53 -5.16 7.76 22.42
CA LEU A 53 -5.88 8.72 23.26
C LEU A 53 -5.61 8.51 24.75
N GLN A 54 -5.72 7.26 25.23
CA GLN A 54 -5.46 6.91 26.62
C GLN A 54 -4.02 7.28 27.04
N MET A 55 -3.05 7.03 26.16
CA MET A 55 -1.66 7.38 26.42
C MET A 55 -1.43 8.89 26.45
N ILE A 56 -2.08 9.65 25.55
CA ILE A 56 -2.02 11.11 25.59
C ILE A 56 -2.54 11.64 26.93
N GLU A 57 -3.64 11.12 27.44
CA GLU A 57 -4.22 11.58 28.70
C GLU A 57 -3.29 11.31 29.88
N LYS A 58 -2.66 10.14 29.93
CA LYS A 58 -1.61 9.83 30.92
C LYS A 58 -0.41 10.78 30.77
N ALA A 59 0.07 11.01 29.55
CA ALA A 59 1.21 11.89 29.27
C ALA A 59 0.93 13.34 29.68
N LEU A 60 -0.29 13.84 29.45
CA LEU A 60 -0.69 15.21 29.78
C LEU A 60 -0.65 15.49 31.29
N LYS A 61 -0.96 14.51 32.15
CA LYS A 61 -0.92 14.64 33.62
C LYS A 61 0.48 14.97 34.14
N VAL A 62 1.52 14.41 33.53
CA VAL A 62 2.92 14.57 33.96
C VAL A 62 3.74 15.52 33.04
N CYS A 63 3.12 16.07 32.00
CA CYS A 63 3.80 16.90 31.01
C CYS A 63 4.08 18.31 31.54
N ARG A 64 5.36 18.60 31.84
CA ARG A 64 5.83 19.93 32.28
C ARG A 64 6.12 20.93 31.14
N SER A 65 6.30 20.46 29.89
CA SER A 65 6.60 21.35 28.75
C SER A 65 5.33 21.94 28.17
N LYS A 66 5.30 23.27 28.03
CA LYS A 66 4.21 23.97 27.31
C LYS A 66 4.13 23.52 25.85
N THR A 67 5.27 23.45 25.14
CA THR A 67 5.32 23.04 23.72
C THR A 67 4.84 21.60 23.53
N ALA A 68 5.33 20.65 24.33
CA ALA A 68 4.90 19.26 24.18
C ALA A 68 3.42 19.08 24.55
N ARG A 69 2.93 19.81 25.55
CA ARG A 69 1.50 19.84 25.91
C ARG A 69 0.65 20.32 24.74
N ASP A 70 1.05 21.40 24.07
CA ASP A 70 0.34 21.94 22.91
C ASP A 70 0.29 20.93 21.74
N ILE A 71 1.41 20.23 21.49
CA ILE A 71 1.47 19.16 20.48
C ILE A 71 0.55 18.00 20.85
N LEU A 72 0.61 17.50 22.09
CA LEU A 72 -0.22 16.39 22.57
C LEU A 72 -1.72 16.75 22.49
N MET A 73 -2.08 17.97 22.86
CA MET A 73 -3.46 18.47 22.75
C MET A 73 -3.92 18.57 21.29
N ALA A 74 -3.06 19.05 20.38
CA ALA A 74 -3.35 19.04 18.95
C ALA A 74 -3.54 17.61 18.42
N LYS A 75 -2.69 16.65 18.83
CA LYS A 75 -2.87 15.24 18.46
C LYS A 75 -4.15 14.65 19.04
N LYS A 76 -4.50 14.97 20.29
CA LYS A 76 -5.78 14.58 20.92
C LYS A 76 -6.96 15.05 20.08
N LEU A 77 -6.99 16.32 19.67
CA LEU A 77 -8.06 16.85 18.81
C LEU A 77 -8.16 16.07 17.48
N GLY A 78 -7.03 15.77 16.86
CA GLY A 78 -6.98 14.97 15.62
C GLY A 78 -7.50 13.54 15.79
N ILE A 79 -7.16 12.90 16.90
CA ILE A 79 -7.62 11.55 17.27
C ILE A 79 -9.13 11.55 17.53
N SER A 80 -9.62 12.47 18.38
CA SER A 80 -11.04 12.64 18.69
C SER A 80 -11.88 12.73 17.41
N ARG A 81 -11.39 13.46 16.41
CA ARG A 81 -12.02 13.53 15.08
C ARG A 81 -12.05 12.19 14.35
N ASN A 82 -10.94 11.44 14.33
CA ASN A 82 -10.91 10.13 13.66
C ASN A 82 -11.81 9.08 14.35
N LEU A 83 -12.10 9.26 15.64
CA LEU A 83 -13.05 8.46 16.41
C LEU A 83 -14.52 8.89 16.24
N GLY A 84 -14.80 9.87 15.36
CA GLY A 84 -16.15 10.41 15.18
C GLY A 84 -16.65 11.24 16.38
N LYS A 85 -15.76 11.66 17.28
CA LYS A 85 -16.09 12.37 18.54
C LYS A 85 -15.45 13.77 18.54
N PRO A 86 -15.94 14.75 17.74
CA PRO A 86 -15.33 16.07 17.66
C PRO A 86 -15.34 16.80 19.01
N ASP A 87 -14.20 17.39 19.40
CA ASP A 87 -14.04 18.09 20.69
C ASP A 87 -13.99 19.62 20.48
N LEU A 88 -15.16 20.27 20.56
CA LEU A 88 -15.30 21.71 20.38
C LEU A 88 -14.59 22.53 21.48
N LYS A 89 -14.55 22.02 22.72
CA LYS A 89 -13.88 22.71 23.84
C LYS A 89 -12.38 22.74 23.60
N LEU A 90 -11.79 21.60 23.23
CA LEU A 90 -10.37 21.49 22.90
C LEU A 90 -10.01 22.31 21.65
N TYR A 91 -10.86 22.30 20.61
CA TYR A 91 -10.68 23.17 19.44
C TYR A 91 -10.59 24.65 19.83
N ARG A 92 -11.55 25.16 20.62
CA ARG A 92 -11.58 26.56 21.07
C ARG A 92 -10.34 26.91 21.90
N TYR A 93 -9.95 26.01 22.80
CA TYR A 93 -8.74 26.15 23.62
C TYR A 93 -7.47 26.28 22.76
N LEU A 94 -7.25 25.33 21.83
CA LEU A 94 -6.09 25.31 20.95
C LEU A 94 -6.04 26.53 20.05
N LYS A 95 -7.20 26.94 19.51
CA LYS A 95 -7.31 28.14 18.67
C LYS A 95 -6.90 29.40 19.43
N LYS A 96 -7.35 29.59 20.67
CA LYS A 96 -6.97 30.74 21.51
C LYS A 96 -5.47 30.75 21.82
N ARG A 97 -4.86 29.57 21.97
CA ARG A 97 -3.43 29.43 22.27
C ARG A 97 -2.51 29.55 21.07
N LEU A 98 -3.01 29.43 19.85
CA LEU A 98 -2.22 29.41 18.62
C LEU A 98 -1.17 30.54 18.50
N PRO A 99 -1.47 31.81 18.87
CA PRO A 99 -0.48 32.89 18.80
C PRO A 99 0.70 32.69 19.76
N SER A 100 0.47 32.10 20.93
CA SER A 100 1.50 31.89 21.96
C SER A 100 2.22 30.53 21.88
N MET A 101 1.87 29.69 20.91
CA MET A 101 2.57 28.42 20.66
C MET A 101 3.96 28.65 20.06
N SER A 102 4.91 27.76 20.38
CA SER A 102 6.19 27.70 19.67
C SER A 102 5.99 27.32 18.21
N LYS A 103 6.94 27.67 17.33
CA LYS A 103 6.86 27.38 15.88
C LYS A 103 6.53 25.91 15.59
N ILE A 104 7.21 24.98 16.29
CA ILE A 104 6.98 23.53 16.12
C ILE A 104 5.56 23.13 16.55
N ALA A 105 5.10 23.60 17.71
CA ALA A 105 3.73 23.29 18.17
C ALA A 105 2.67 23.90 17.24
N ARG A 106 2.88 25.13 16.78
CA ARG A 106 1.99 25.83 15.85
C ARG A 106 1.89 25.09 14.52
N ASN A 107 3.02 24.62 13.96
CA ASN A 107 3.06 23.84 12.73
C ASN A 107 2.27 22.53 12.84
N VAL A 108 2.28 21.88 14.01
CA VAL A 108 1.45 20.68 14.25
C VAL A 108 -0.02 21.03 14.44
N ALA A 109 -0.34 22.10 15.18
CA ALA A 109 -1.71 22.46 15.53
C ALA A 109 -2.51 23.03 14.35
N LEU A 110 -1.87 23.85 13.50
CA LEU A 110 -2.51 24.56 12.39
C LEU A 110 -3.29 23.63 11.43
N PRO A 111 -2.68 22.58 10.84
CA PRO A 111 -3.41 21.68 9.95
C PRO A 111 -4.54 20.94 10.67
N VAL A 112 -4.35 20.58 11.95
CA VAL A 112 -5.38 19.88 12.73
C VAL A 112 -6.61 20.76 12.94
N LEU A 113 -6.42 22.02 13.32
CA LEU A 113 -7.52 22.97 13.55
C LEU A 113 -8.34 23.21 12.28
N ILE A 114 -7.67 23.43 11.14
CA ILE A 114 -8.34 23.67 9.86
C ILE A 114 -9.06 22.41 9.38
N ASN A 115 -8.45 21.25 9.57
CA ASN A 115 -9.09 19.98 9.27
C ASN A 115 -10.30 19.77 10.18
N ALA A 116 -10.25 20.15 11.46
CA ALA A 116 -11.41 20.05 12.35
C ALA A 116 -12.60 20.92 11.88
N GLU A 117 -12.35 22.12 11.33
CA GLU A 117 -13.40 22.94 10.71
C GLU A 117 -14.03 22.28 9.48
N ALA A 118 -13.24 21.53 8.70
CA ALA A 118 -13.77 20.79 7.54
C ALA A 118 -14.77 19.69 7.94
N PHE A 119 -14.67 19.14 9.15
CA PHE A 119 -15.51 18.03 9.63
C PHE A 119 -16.56 18.50 10.65
N GLY A 120 -17.11 19.70 10.45
CA GLY A 120 -18.31 20.15 11.16
C GLY A 120 -18.08 20.94 12.45
N ILE A 121 -16.82 21.20 12.87
CA ILE A 121 -16.59 22.17 13.96
C ILE A 121 -16.83 23.58 13.44
N SER A 122 -17.97 24.17 13.81
CA SER A 122 -18.30 25.56 13.49
C SER A 122 -17.66 26.53 14.48
N SER A 123 -17.11 27.63 13.96
CA SER A 123 -16.55 28.72 14.74
C SER A 123 -16.97 30.05 14.11
N SER A 124 -17.25 31.05 14.94
CA SER A 124 -17.65 32.39 14.48
C SER A 124 -16.60 33.09 13.60
N ARG A 125 -15.32 32.67 13.68
CA ARG A 125 -14.24 33.12 12.79
C ARG A 125 -13.42 31.92 12.37
N SER A 126 -12.94 31.82 11.13
CA SER A 126 -12.02 30.75 10.75
C SER A 126 -10.65 30.90 11.44
N VAL A 127 -9.87 29.82 11.52
CA VAL A 127 -8.46 29.88 11.92
C VAL A 127 -7.68 30.83 11.00
N ARG A 128 -6.96 31.79 11.59
CA ARG A 128 -6.09 32.74 10.87
C ARG A 128 -4.80 32.05 10.42
N ILE A 129 -4.39 32.31 9.17
CA ILE A 129 -3.26 31.64 8.51
C ILE A 129 -2.36 32.61 7.72
N TRP A 130 -2.37 33.90 8.06
CA TRP A 130 -1.60 34.93 7.38
C TRP A 130 -0.74 35.75 8.37
N GLY A 131 0.48 36.11 7.95
CA GLY A 131 1.51 36.79 8.73
C GLY A 131 2.83 36.00 8.78
N LYS A 132 3.98 36.66 9.02
CA LYS A 132 5.32 36.02 9.08
C LYS A 132 5.39 34.87 10.08
N GLU A 133 4.67 34.98 11.19
CA GLU A 133 4.58 33.95 12.23
C GLU A 133 3.82 32.68 11.82
N TYR A 134 3.11 32.71 10.68
CA TYR A 134 2.40 31.58 10.08
C TYR A 134 3.11 31.05 8.83
N GLU A 135 4.33 31.50 8.55
CA GLU A 135 5.19 30.88 7.53
C GLU A 135 5.54 29.46 7.97
N VAL A 136 5.09 28.51 7.17
CA VAL A 136 5.17 27.08 7.43
C VAL A 136 6.22 26.43 6.55
N ASP A 137 6.89 25.42 7.09
CA ASP A 137 7.81 24.59 6.32
C ASP A 137 7.06 23.76 5.25
N ASP A 138 7.81 23.15 4.33
CA ASP A 138 7.24 22.30 3.27
C ASP A 138 6.35 21.15 3.82
N PRO A 139 6.76 20.40 4.87
CA PRO A 139 5.91 19.38 5.50
C PRO A 139 4.58 19.92 5.98
N THR A 140 4.59 21.05 6.67
CA THR A 140 3.39 21.67 7.22
C THR A 140 2.52 22.25 6.09
N SER A 141 3.14 22.83 5.06
CA SER A 141 2.44 23.30 3.85
C SER A 141 1.66 22.20 3.17
N ALA A 142 2.22 20.98 3.11
CA ALA A 142 1.52 19.83 2.56
C ALA A 142 0.20 19.56 3.29
N PHE A 143 0.21 19.52 4.62
CA PHE A 143 -0.99 19.23 5.42
C PHE A 143 -1.96 20.41 5.52
N LEU A 144 -1.45 21.64 5.48
CA LEU A 144 -2.27 22.84 5.40
C LEU A 144 -3.10 22.84 4.11
N HIS A 145 -2.47 22.56 2.97
CA HIS A 145 -3.17 22.42 1.71
C HIS A 145 -4.16 21.24 1.71
N LEU A 146 -3.79 20.11 2.30
CA LEU A 146 -4.70 18.97 2.44
C LEU A 146 -5.95 19.32 3.25
N ALA A 147 -5.79 20.02 4.37
CA ALA A 147 -6.89 20.46 5.22
C ALA A 147 -7.80 21.47 4.51
N ARG A 148 -7.22 22.44 3.80
CA ARG A 148 -7.98 23.40 2.97
C ARG A 148 -8.76 22.69 1.87
N ALA A 149 -8.14 21.73 1.18
CA ALA A 149 -8.79 20.96 0.13
C ALA A 149 -10.03 20.22 0.65
N ARG A 150 -9.91 19.58 1.82
CA ARG A 150 -11.05 18.90 2.48
C ARG A 150 -12.16 19.89 2.82
N LYS A 151 -11.83 21.03 3.43
CA LYS A 151 -12.79 22.07 3.78
C LYS A 151 -13.57 22.56 2.56
N LEU A 152 -12.88 22.86 1.47
CA LEU A 152 -13.50 23.31 0.22
C LEU A 152 -14.35 22.21 -0.43
N ALA A 153 -13.91 20.96 -0.35
CA ALA A 153 -14.66 19.83 -0.87
C ALA A 153 -15.99 19.62 -0.13
N GLU A 154 -16.01 19.79 1.20
CA GLU A 154 -17.26 19.76 1.99
C GLU A 154 -18.18 20.95 1.70
N GLN A 155 -17.62 22.07 1.24
CA GLN A 155 -18.37 23.22 0.73
C GLN A 155 -18.80 23.07 -0.75
N SER A 156 -18.64 21.88 -1.34
CA SER A 156 -18.89 21.60 -2.76
C SER A 156 -18.08 22.44 -3.76
N LYS A 157 -16.99 23.09 -3.32
CA LYS A 157 -16.05 23.85 -4.17
C LYS A 157 -14.97 22.94 -4.73
N ILE A 158 -15.37 21.99 -5.59
CA ILE A 158 -14.52 20.88 -6.02
C ILE A 158 -13.28 21.34 -6.80
N SER A 159 -13.39 22.30 -7.71
CA SER A 159 -12.25 22.79 -8.50
C SER A 159 -11.15 23.41 -7.62
N GLU A 160 -11.54 24.25 -6.66
CA GLU A 160 -10.62 24.85 -5.69
C GLU A 160 -10.01 23.79 -4.75
N ALA A 161 -10.81 22.79 -4.36
CA ALA A 161 -10.32 21.67 -3.56
C ALA A 161 -9.24 20.86 -4.31
N ILE A 162 -9.46 20.56 -5.59
CA ILE A 162 -8.49 19.85 -6.44
C ILE A 162 -7.17 20.62 -6.53
N PHE A 163 -7.21 21.93 -6.74
CA PHE A 163 -6.01 22.78 -6.75
C PHE A 163 -5.19 22.58 -5.47
N HIS A 164 -5.84 22.60 -4.30
CA HIS A 164 -5.15 22.40 -3.04
C HIS A 164 -4.68 20.98 -2.80
N TYR A 165 -5.41 19.95 -3.22
CA TYR A 165 -4.89 18.58 -3.18
C TYR A 165 -3.62 18.42 -4.04
N VAL A 166 -3.59 19.00 -5.24
CA VAL A 166 -2.40 18.97 -6.12
C VAL A 166 -1.22 19.68 -5.46
N ARG A 167 -1.45 20.82 -4.81
CA ARG A 167 -0.40 21.51 -4.03
C ARG A 167 0.11 20.62 -2.88
N SER A 168 -0.80 20.00 -2.13
CA SER A 168 -0.45 19.09 -1.05
C SER A 168 0.42 17.91 -1.53
N TYR A 169 0.05 17.31 -2.66
CA TYR A 169 0.84 16.24 -3.29
C TYR A 169 2.24 16.73 -3.68
N LYS A 170 2.35 17.91 -4.31
CA LYS A 170 3.64 18.48 -4.73
C LYS A 170 4.57 18.71 -3.53
N HIS A 171 4.10 19.32 -2.44
CA HIS A 171 4.92 19.49 -1.22
C HIS A 171 5.28 18.14 -0.57
N SER A 172 4.33 17.21 -0.48
CA SER A 172 4.57 15.87 0.09
C SER A 172 5.55 15.01 -0.73
N LYS A 173 5.73 15.31 -2.02
CA LYS A 173 6.71 14.64 -2.88
C LYS A 173 8.11 15.23 -2.69
N LYS A 174 8.22 16.55 -2.49
CA LYS A 174 9.48 17.24 -2.21
C LYS A 174 10.09 16.76 -0.89
N VAL A 175 9.27 16.72 0.16
CA VAL A 175 9.64 16.10 1.44
C VAL A 175 8.88 14.80 1.54
N PRO A 176 9.49 13.64 1.24
CA PRO A 176 8.79 12.35 1.08
C PRO A 176 7.94 12.03 2.31
N HIS A 177 6.66 12.40 2.23
CA HIS A 177 5.69 12.25 3.28
C HIS A 177 4.55 11.36 2.79
N PRO A 178 4.58 10.04 3.09
CA PRO A 178 3.65 9.06 2.54
C PRO A 178 2.19 9.42 2.75
N SER A 179 1.84 9.81 3.99
CA SER A 179 0.45 10.19 4.31
C SER A 179 -0.05 11.37 3.49
N GLY A 180 0.78 12.41 3.29
CA GLY A 180 0.39 13.58 2.49
C GLY A 180 0.21 13.22 1.01
N MET A 181 1.13 12.43 0.44
CA MET A 181 1.03 11.99 -0.96
C MET A 181 -0.21 11.12 -1.20
N VAL A 182 -0.39 10.07 -0.40
CA VAL A 182 -1.48 9.11 -0.59
C VAL A 182 -2.82 9.78 -0.28
N SER A 183 -2.95 10.53 0.82
CA SER A 183 -4.21 11.22 1.14
C SER A 183 -4.59 12.30 0.13
N ALA A 184 -3.63 13.00 -0.46
CA ALA A 184 -3.92 14.00 -1.48
C ALA A 184 -4.45 13.36 -2.76
N LEU A 185 -3.78 12.32 -3.26
CA LEU A 185 -4.22 11.58 -4.46
C LEU A 185 -5.57 10.89 -4.22
N ASN A 186 -5.74 10.24 -3.06
CA ASN A 186 -7.00 9.62 -2.67
C ASN A 186 -8.14 10.64 -2.61
N GLY A 187 -7.89 11.80 -1.99
CA GLY A 187 -8.84 12.90 -1.90
C GLY A 187 -9.29 13.42 -3.26
N ILE A 188 -8.38 13.53 -4.23
CA ILE A 188 -8.74 13.90 -5.61
C ILE A 188 -9.61 12.80 -6.22
N ALA A 189 -9.10 11.55 -6.26
CA ALA A 189 -9.78 10.42 -6.90
C ALA A 189 -11.21 10.25 -6.39
N TRP A 190 -11.40 10.28 -5.06
CA TRP A 190 -12.71 10.16 -4.46
C TRP A 190 -13.67 11.24 -4.93
N ARG A 191 -13.24 12.51 -5.01
CA ARG A 191 -14.14 13.63 -5.32
C ARG A 191 -14.53 13.68 -6.80
N ILE A 192 -13.65 13.25 -7.71
CA ILE A 192 -13.94 13.24 -9.15
C ILE A 192 -14.47 11.89 -9.67
N ARG A 193 -14.62 10.87 -8.81
CA ARG A 193 -14.95 9.50 -9.23
C ARG A 193 -16.22 9.38 -10.07
N LYS A 194 -17.22 10.24 -9.85
CA LYS A 194 -18.48 10.22 -10.59
C LYS A 194 -18.45 11.08 -11.86
N THR A 195 -17.71 12.19 -11.85
CA THR A 195 -17.67 13.16 -12.95
C THR A 195 -16.57 12.85 -13.97
N HIS A 196 -15.43 12.34 -13.53
CA HIS A 196 -14.29 11.97 -14.36
C HIS A 196 -13.71 10.60 -13.94
N PRO A 197 -14.48 9.50 -14.08
CA PRO A 197 -14.12 8.19 -13.53
C PRO A 197 -12.80 7.63 -14.06
N ILE A 198 -12.47 7.85 -15.34
CA ILE A 198 -11.20 7.39 -15.95
C ILE A 198 -10.00 8.11 -15.32
N TRP A 199 -10.13 9.41 -15.07
CA TRP A 199 -9.08 10.19 -14.41
C TRP A 199 -8.95 9.80 -12.95
N ALA A 200 -10.09 9.60 -12.28
CA ALA A 200 -10.15 9.11 -10.91
C ALA A 200 -9.41 7.78 -10.77
N TYR A 201 -9.62 6.85 -11.71
CA TYR A 201 -8.94 5.56 -11.77
C TYR A 201 -7.42 5.71 -11.89
N SER A 202 -6.93 6.52 -12.83
CA SER A 202 -5.49 6.77 -12.97
C SER A 202 -4.87 7.36 -11.70
N ILE A 203 -5.59 8.24 -11.02
CA ILE A 203 -5.12 8.89 -9.78
C ILE A 203 -5.15 7.93 -8.59
N SER A 204 -6.19 7.08 -8.46
CA SER A 204 -6.26 6.09 -7.38
C SER A 204 -5.18 5.01 -7.54
N GLN A 205 -4.88 4.58 -8.77
CA GLN A 205 -3.74 3.71 -9.04
C GLN A 205 -2.41 4.33 -8.56
N LYS A 206 -2.19 5.63 -8.80
CA LYS A 206 -1.01 6.34 -8.28
C LYS A 206 -1.00 6.40 -6.75
N ALA A 207 -2.16 6.59 -6.11
CA ALA A 207 -2.26 6.59 -4.65
C ALA A 207 -1.83 5.23 -4.07
N VAL A 208 -2.36 4.14 -4.63
CA VAL A 208 -2.06 2.76 -4.23
C VAL A 208 -0.61 2.36 -4.57
N PHE A 209 -0.05 2.86 -5.68
CA PHE A 209 1.39 2.73 -5.96
C PHE A 209 2.24 3.35 -4.86
N TRP A 210 1.98 4.60 -4.47
CA TRP A 210 2.73 5.25 -3.39
C TRP A 210 2.53 4.57 -2.04
N LEU A 211 1.36 3.98 -1.81
CA LEU A 211 1.10 3.17 -0.63
C LEU A 211 2.04 1.94 -0.58
N GLY A 212 2.11 1.16 -1.67
CA GLY A 212 3.02 0.01 -1.76
C GLY A 212 4.50 0.40 -1.74
N TYR A 213 4.82 1.55 -2.33
CA TYR A 213 6.17 2.11 -2.28
C TYR A 213 6.57 2.43 -0.83
N TYR A 214 5.75 3.10 -0.03
CA TYR A 214 6.18 3.61 1.28
C TYR A 214 5.82 2.75 2.49
N ARG A 215 4.85 1.83 2.37
CA ARG A 215 4.30 1.10 3.51
C ARG A 215 4.28 -0.41 3.29
N GLU A 216 4.63 -1.15 4.34
CA GLU A 216 4.36 -2.59 4.40
C GLU A 216 2.89 -2.87 4.70
N GLU A 217 2.31 -2.10 5.62
CA GLU A 217 0.90 -2.18 6.00
C GLU A 217 0.22 -0.84 5.74
N ALA A 218 -1.01 -0.88 5.24
CA ALA A 218 -1.74 0.33 4.87
C ALA A 218 -2.06 1.23 6.08
N GLY A 219 -2.42 0.62 7.22
CA GLY A 219 -2.81 1.31 8.45
C GLY A 219 -3.87 2.38 8.16
N ASN A 220 -3.62 3.61 8.62
CA ASN A 220 -4.54 4.74 8.43
C ASN A 220 -4.65 5.29 6.99
N LEU A 221 -4.03 4.64 6.00
CA LEU A 221 -4.12 4.99 4.57
C LEU A 221 -4.90 3.93 3.77
N PHE A 222 -5.60 3.03 4.45
CA PHE A 222 -6.36 1.94 3.83
C PHE A 222 -7.44 2.44 2.85
N ASP A 223 -8.02 3.63 3.08
CA ASP A 223 -8.99 4.29 2.17
C ASP A 223 -8.54 4.37 0.70
N ALA A 224 -7.22 4.33 0.43
CA ALA A 224 -6.72 4.31 -0.94
C ALA A 224 -7.10 3.02 -1.69
N PHE A 225 -7.16 1.89 -0.99
CA PHE A 225 -7.63 0.63 -1.56
C PHE A 225 -9.14 0.64 -1.78
N ASP A 226 -9.92 1.12 -0.80
CA ASP A 226 -11.37 1.30 -0.95
C ASP A 226 -11.68 2.18 -2.18
N THR A 227 -11.03 3.33 -2.29
CA THR A 227 -11.26 4.24 -3.42
C THR A 227 -10.90 3.59 -4.76
N LEU A 228 -9.79 2.87 -4.86
CA LEU A 228 -9.43 2.14 -6.08
C LEU A 228 -10.48 1.08 -6.42
N PHE A 229 -10.81 0.21 -5.47
CA PHE A 229 -11.78 -0.87 -5.63
C PHE A 229 -13.16 -0.34 -6.04
N THR A 230 -13.63 0.70 -5.36
CA THR A 230 -14.92 1.36 -5.65
C THR A 230 -14.95 1.92 -7.08
N ILE A 231 -13.87 2.54 -7.55
CA ILE A 231 -13.77 3.07 -8.92
C ILE A 231 -13.71 1.95 -9.95
N GLU A 232 -12.94 0.89 -9.70
CA GLU A 232 -12.84 -0.26 -10.60
C GLU A 232 -14.18 -0.97 -10.76
N LYS A 233 -14.90 -1.17 -9.65
CA LYS A 233 -16.26 -1.71 -9.65
C LYS A 233 -17.23 -0.82 -10.42
N TYR A 234 -17.16 0.50 -10.21
CA TYR A 234 -18.00 1.47 -10.93
C TYR A 234 -17.76 1.43 -12.45
N LEU A 235 -16.49 1.31 -12.86
CA LEU A 235 -16.08 1.19 -14.25
C LEU A 235 -16.28 -0.21 -14.84
N GLY A 236 -16.59 -1.21 -14.02
CA GLY A 236 -16.76 -2.58 -14.46
C GLY A 236 -15.46 -3.25 -14.91
N LEU A 237 -14.34 -2.96 -14.26
CA LEU A 237 -13.00 -3.45 -14.66
C LEU A 237 -12.65 -4.80 -14.03
N VAL A 238 -12.05 -5.70 -14.80
CA VAL A 238 -11.52 -7.00 -14.33
C VAL A 238 -10.46 -6.81 -13.23
N SER A 239 -9.78 -5.67 -13.22
CA SER A 239 -8.78 -5.35 -12.18
C SER A 239 -9.35 -5.32 -10.75
N THR A 240 -10.66 -5.18 -10.60
CA THR A 240 -11.38 -5.32 -9.32
C THR A 240 -11.01 -6.65 -8.62
N ALA A 241 -10.88 -7.74 -9.38
CA ALA A 241 -10.49 -9.06 -8.85
C ALA A 241 -9.10 -9.03 -8.21
N PHE A 242 -8.14 -8.42 -8.90
CA PHE A 242 -6.76 -8.34 -8.44
C PHE A 242 -6.64 -7.43 -7.22
N THR A 243 -7.38 -6.31 -7.20
CA THR A 243 -7.47 -5.42 -6.03
C THR A 243 -8.09 -6.16 -4.84
N ALA A 244 -9.14 -6.96 -5.07
CA ALA A 244 -9.79 -7.76 -4.03
C ALA A 244 -8.86 -8.80 -3.41
N GLU A 245 -8.07 -9.50 -4.23
CA GLU A 245 -7.06 -10.45 -3.75
C GLU A 245 -5.96 -9.75 -2.94
N ILE A 246 -5.54 -8.56 -3.36
CA ILE A 246 -4.54 -7.76 -2.62
C ILE A 246 -5.09 -7.37 -1.24
N ILE A 247 -6.29 -6.78 -1.19
CA ILE A 247 -6.93 -6.36 0.07
C ILE A 247 -7.12 -7.57 1.00
N SER A 248 -7.61 -8.69 0.47
CA SER A 248 -7.83 -9.93 1.24
C SER A 248 -6.54 -10.53 1.82
N SER A 249 -5.38 -10.15 1.29
CA SER A 249 -4.06 -10.61 1.72
C SER A 249 -3.37 -9.66 2.70
N LEU A 250 -4.00 -8.54 3.05
CA LEU A 250 -3.48 -7.52 3.96
C LEU A 250 -4.19 -7.55 5.30
N THR A 251 -3.52 -7.02 6.32
CA THR A 251 -4.18 -6.65 7.58
C THR A 251 -5.11 -5.47 7.31
N VAL A 252 -6.42 -5.69 7.52
CA VAL A 252 -7.45 -4.68 7.33
C VAL A 252 -7.81 -4.07 8.68
N PRO A 253 -7.78 -2.73 8.84
CA PRO A 253 -8.23 -2.09 10.07
C PRO A 253 -9.70 -2.40 10.37
N GLU A 254 -10.06 -2.54 11.64
CA GLU A 254 -11.41 -2.93 12.08
C GLU A 254 -12.53 -2.04 11.52
N ILE A 255 -12.27 -0.73 11.36
CA ILE A 255 -13.20 0.23 10.76
C ILE A 255 -13.60 -0.11 9.31
N HIS A 256 -12.88 -1.00 8.64
CA HIS A 256 -13.14 -1.46 7.27
C HIS A 256 -13.61 -2.93 7.22
N SER A 257 -14.09 -3.50 8.32
CA SER A 257 -14.56 -4.90 8.38
C SER A 257 -15.70 -5.17 7.41
N GLU A 258 -16.73 -4.33 7.39
CA GLU A 258 -17.87 -4.45 6.45
C GLU A 258 -17.42 -4.37 4.99
N PHE A 259 -16.49 -3.46 4.69
CA PHE A 259 -15.89 -3.33 3.36
C PHE A 259 -15.11 -4.59 2.95
N LEU A 260 -14.42 -5.24 3.91
CA LEU A 260 -13.69 -6.48 3.62
C LEU A 260 -14.63 -7.62 3.22
N ASP A 261 -15.82 -7.71 3.83
CA ASP A 261 -16.80 -8.73 3.46
C ASP A 261 -17.33 -8.53 2.04
N GLU A 262 -17.55 -7.27 1.64
CA GLU A 262 -17.85 -6.96 0.24
C GLU A 262 -16.70 -7.41 -0.68
N VAL A 263 -15.47 -7.02 -0.36
CA VAL A 263 -14.27 -7.35 -1.16
C VAL A 263 -14.12 -8.86 -1.36
N ARG A 264 -14.41 -9.68 -0.35
CA ARG A 264 -14.29 -11.14 -0.42
C ARG A 264 -15.17 -11.77 -1.49
N MET A 265 -16.34 -11.17 -1.78
CA MET A 265 -17.23 -11.64 -2.84
C MET A 265 -16.62 -11.51 -4.25
N TRP A 266 -15.65 -10.62 -4.41
CA TRP A 266 -14.99 -10.34 -5.69
C TRP A 266 -13.71 -11.16 -5.90
N LYS A 267 -13.33 -12.00 -4.93
CA LYS A 267 -12.15 -12.85 -5.05
C LYS A 267 -12.39 -13.97 -6.08
N PRO A 268 -11.50 -14.15 -7.07
CA PRO A 268 -11.64 -15.23 -8.03
C PRO A 268 -11.38 -16.60 -7.38
N CYS A 269 -12.07 -17.61 -7.90
CA CYS A 269 -11.92 -19.01 -7.50
C CYS A 269 -11.31 -19.81 -8.66
N TYR A 270 -9.98 -19.94 -8.67
CA TYR A 270 -9.25 -20.54 -9.79
C TYR A 270 -9.52 -22.03 -10.00
N ASN A 271 -9.87 -22.77 -8.95
CA ASN A 271 -10.08 -24.22 -9.00
C ASN A 271 -11.48 -24.64 -9.48
N VAL A 272 -12.43 -23.70 -9.58
CA VAL A 272 -13.80 -23.99 -10.04
C VAL A 272 -13.80 -24.06 -11.57
N SER A 273 -14.35 -25.11 -12.16
CA SER A 273 -14.45 -25.25 -13.63
C SER A 273 -15.86 -25.65 -14.12
N GLU A 274 -16.78 -25.90 -13.19
CA GLU A 274 -18.20 -26.13 -13.46
C GLU A 274 -19.01 -25.28 -12.49
N TYR A 275 -20.11 -24.73 -12.98
CA TYR A 275 -20.94 -23.78 -12.25
C TYR A 275 -22.40 -24.23 -12.26
N PRO A 276 -23.16 -23.99 -11.17
CA PRO A 276 -24.60 -24.22 -11.19
C PRO A 276 -25.28 -23.37 -12.28
N ASN A 277 -26.22 -23.97 -13.00
CA ASN A 277 -27.01 -23.28 -14.01
C ASN A 277 -28.16 -22.48 -13.38
N THR A 278 -27.83 -21.44 -12.62
CA THR A 278 -28.81 -20.61 -11.91
C THR A 278 -29.68 -19.79 -12.86
N GLU A 279 -30.83 -19.32 -12.40
CA GLU A 279 -31.70 -18.44 -13.17
C GLU A 279 -30.98 -17.15 -13.60
N GLU A 280 -30.21 -16.55 -12.70
CA GLU A 280 -29.38 -15.37 -12.97
C GLU A 280 -28.40 -15.61 -14.14
N LEU A 281 -27.69 -16.75 -14.13
CA LEU A 281 -26.78 -17.13 -15.20
C LEU A 281 -27.51 -17.35 -16.52
N ARG A 282 -28.67 -18.03 -16.50
CA ARG A 282 -29.48 -18.26 -17.71
C ARG A 282 -29.97 -16.95 -18.31
N THR A 283 -30.48 -16.05 -17.48
CA THR A 283 -30.95 -14.72 -17.90
C THR A 283 -29.82 -13.90 -18.51
N PHE A 284 -28.64 -13.93 -17.89
CA PHE A 284 -27.45 -13.28 -18.44
C PHE A 284 -27.05 -13.86 -19.81
N ILE A 285 -26.98 -15.20 -19.94
CA ILE A 285 -26.65 -15.87 -21.20
C ILE A 285 -27.70 -15.56 -22.28
N LYS A 286 -29.00 -15.61 -21.95
CA LYS A 286 -30.10 -15.22 -22.85
C LYS A 286 -29.90 -13.82 -23.42
N GLY A 287 -29.55 -12.86 -22.55
CA GLY A 287 -29.29 -11.47 -22.94
C GLY A 287 -28.09 -11.31 -23.89
N MET A 288 -27.07 -12.17 -23.77
CA MET A 288 -25.91 -12.15 -24.66
C MET A 288 -26.17 -12.78 -26.03
N VAL A 289 -26.93 -13.88 -26.07
CA VAL A 289 -27.16 -14.69 -27.28
C VAL A 289 -28.10 -13.99 -28.28
N GLY A 290 -28.87 -12.99 -27.82
CA GLY A 290 -29.91 -12.30 -28.60
C GLY A 290 -29.47 -11.37 -29.73
N THR A 291 -28.18 -11.19 -30.03
CA THR A 291 -27.73 -10.24 -31.08
C THR A 291 -26.58 -10.70 -32.00
N TYR A 292 -25.85 -11.77 -31.70
CA TYR A 292 -24.66 -12.16 -32.49
C TYR A 292 -24.54 -13.69 -32.67
N ARG A 293 -25.19 -14.23 -33.72
CA ARG A 293 -25.06 -15.64 -34.17
C ARG A 293 -23.69 -15.95 -34.79
N LYS A 294 -22.61 -15.90 -34.00
CA LYS A 294 -21.28 -16.44 -34.35
C LYS A 294 -20.63 -17.14 -33.15
N GLU A 295 -21.44 -17.81 -32.33
CA GLU A 295 -20.96 -18.45 -31.10
C GLU A 295 -20.21 -19.75 -31.41
N ARG A 296 -19.13 -20.01 -30.66
CA ARG A 296 -18.34 -21.26 -30.78
C ARG A 296 -18.97 -22.44 -30.02
N VAL A 297 -20.27 -22.37 -29.75
CA VAL A 297 -21.06 -23.34 -28.97
C VAL A 297 -22.25 -23.78 -29.82
N SER A 298 -22.58 -25.07 -29.79
CA SER A 298 -23.71 -25.60 -30.57
C SER A 298 -25.05 -25.04 -30.09
N ALA A 299 -25.95 -24.76 -31.02
CA ALA A 299 -27.28 -24.19 -30.74
C ALA A 299 -28.11 -25.06 -29.78
N GLY A 300 -28.04 -26.39 -29.91
CA GLY A 300 -28.72 -27.32 -29.01
C GLY A 300 -28.25 -27.19 -27.56
N ARG A 301 -26.92 -27.16 -27.35
CA ARG A 301 -26.33 -27.00 -26.01
C ARG A 301 -26.66 -25.65 -25.38
N LEU A 302 -26.67 -24.59 -26.18
CA LEU A 302 -27.11 -23.27 -25.74
C LEU A 302 -28.57 -23.28 -25.30
N SER A 303 -29.45 -23.89 -26.09
CA SER A 303 -30.87 -24.05 -25.76
C SER A 303 -31.07 -24.83 -24.46
N GLU A 304 -30.33 -25.90 -24.24
CA GLU A 304 -30.40 -26.68 -22.99
C GLU A 304 -30.00 -25.86 -21.76
N ILE A 305 -28.94 -25.05 -21.87
CA ILE A 305 -28.49 -24.16 -20.78
C ILE A 305 -29.57 -23.10 -20.50
N ILE A 306 -30.00 -22.40 -21.54
CA ILE A 306 -30.96 -21.29 -21.49
C ILE A 306 -32.32 -21.71 -20.92
N ASN A 307 -32.76 -22.93 -21.26
CA ASN A 307 -34.04 -23.48 -20.80
C ASN A 307 -33.91 -24.27 -19.48
N GLY A 308 -32.73 -24.30 -18.85
CA GLY A 308 -32.52 -24.97 -17.57
C GLY A 308 -32.53 -26.49 -17.63
N LYS A 309 -32.41 -27.09 -18.83
CA LYS A 309 -32.34 -28.55 -19.00
C LYS A 309 -31.02 -29.13 -18.47
N THR A 310 -29.95 -28.33 -18.47
CA THR A 310 -28.67 -28.70 -17.83
C THR A 310 -28.60 -28.17 -16.40
N GLN A 311 -28.15 -28.99 -15.46
CA GLN A 311 -27.96 -28.57 -14.05
C GLN A 311 -26.69 -27.72 -13.84
N SER A 312 -25.64 -27.96 -14.64
CA SER A 312 -24.37 -27.23 -14.54
C SER A 312 -23.86 -26.77 -15.91
N VAL A 313 -23.04 -25.72 -15.90
CA VAL A 313 -22.39 -25.15 -17.07
C VAL A 313 -20.87 -25.20 -16.87
N ARG A 314 -20.16 -25.80 -17.83
CA ARG A 314 -18.69 -25.83 -17.83
C ARG A 314 -18.11 -24.44 -18.10
N GLY A 315 -17.06 -24.07 -17.38
CA GLY A 315 -16.33 -22.81 -17.56
C GLY A 315 -15.81 -22.63 -18.99
N ASN A 316 -15.30 -23.70 -19.63
CA ASN A 316 -14.90 -23.64 -21.04
C ASN A 316 -16.05 -23.30 -22.00
N THR A 317 -17.29 -23.66 -21.65
CA THR A 317 -18.47 -23.23 -22.42
C THR A 317 -18.69 -21.73 -22.22
N LEU A 318 -18.65 -21.24 -20.97
CA LEU A 318 -18.76 -19.82 -20.67
C LEU A 318 -17.68 -18.99 -21.37
N LYS A 319 -16.41 -19.40 -21.32
CA LYS A 319 -15.30 -18.74 -22.03
C LYS A 319 -15.53 -18.59 -23.53
N LYS A 320 -16.25 -19.52 -24.17
CA LYS A 320 -16.60 -19.45 -25.59
C LYS A 320 -17.73 -18.47 -25.90
N LEU A 321 -18.58 -18.20 -24.91
CA LEU A 321 -19.69 -17.25 -25.00
C LEU A 321 -19.26 -15.82 -24.68
N ILE A 322 -18.27 -15.70 -23.79
CA ILE A 322 -17.72 -14.42 -23.34
C ILE A 322 -16.70 -13.90 -24.35
N LYS A 323 -16.84 -12.64 -24.79
CA LYS A 323 -15.75 -11.90 -25.43
C LYS A 323 -15.08 -10.98 -24.40
N PRO A 324 -13.74 -10.98 -24.29
CA PRO A 324 -13.02 -10.11 -23.35
C PRO A 324 -13.33 -8.62 -23.54
N SER A 325 -13.67 -8.19 -24.75
CA SER A 325 -13.93 -6.79 -25.10
C SER A 325 -15.37 -6.31 -24.83
N THR A 326 -16.31 -7.17 -24.43
CA THR A 326 -17.74 -6.82 -24.40
C THR A 326 -18.45 -7.00 -23.06
N VAL A 327 -17.76 -7.46 -22.00
CA VAL A 327 -18.45 -7.78 -20.74
C VAL A 327 -18.00 -6.86 -19.60
N ASN A 328 -18.94 -6.02 -19.16
CA ASN A 328 -18.86 -5.26 -17.92
C ASN A 328 -18.98 -6.22 -16.73
N VAL A 329 -18.18 -6.02 -15.69
CA VAL A 329 -18.06 -6.84 -14.46
C VAL A 329 -19.35 -6.95 -13.62
N LYS A 330 -20.47 -6.35 -14.06
CA LYS A 330 -21.84 -6.64 -13.54
C LYS A 330 -22.39 -8.03 -13.93
N ALA A 331 -21.53 -8.94 -14.36
CA ALA A 331 -21.92 -10.28 -14.74
C ALA A 331 -22.07 -11.19 -13.51
N PRO A 332 -22.91 -12.25 -13.57
CA PRO A 332 -22.99 -13.26 -12.52
C PRO A 332 -21.61 -13.87 -12.24
N PHE A 333 -21.38 -14.28 -10.99
CA PHE A 333 -20.09 -14.82 -10.54
C PHE A 333 -19.44 -15.84 -11.51
N PRO A 334 -20.16 -16.83 -12.08
CA PRO A 334 -19.58 -17.77 -13.06
C PRO A 334 -18.91 -17.10 -14.26
N VAL A 335 -19.55 -16.06 -14.80
CA VAL A 335 -19.05 -15.32 -15.97
C VAL A 335 -17.88 -14.44 -15.56
N TYR A 336 -18.00 -13.73 -14.44
CA TYR A 336 -16.94 -12.91 -13.88
C TYR A 336 -15.67 -13.73 -13.60
N ASN A 337 -15.80 -14.89 -12.96
CA ASN A 337 -14.65 -15.73 -12.62
C ASN A 337 -13.91 -16.23 -13.88
N GLU A 338 -14.64 -16.63 -14.92
CA GLU A 338 -14.04 -17.05 -16.19
C GLU A 338 -13.42 -15.87 -16.99
N LEU A 339 -13.98 -14.66 -16.88
CA LEU A 339 -13.37 -13.44 -17.41
C LEU A 339 -12.01 -13.15 -16.78
N VAL A 340 -11.91 -13.25 -15.45
CA VAL A 340 -10.64 -13.04 -14.73
C VAL A 340 -9.59 -14.06 -15.19
N LYS A 341 -9.97 -15.32 -15.37
CA LYS A 341 -9.06 -16.37 -15.85
C LYS A 341 -8.56 -16.11 -17.27
N LEU A 342 -9.45 -15.68 -18.18
CA LEU A 342 -9.08 -15.30 -19.55
C LEU A 342 -8.10 -14.11 -19.57
N GLU A 343 -8.33 -13.11 -18.71
CA GLU A 343 -7.42 -11.97 -18.56
C GLU A 343 -6.03 -12.40 -18.08
N ILE A 344 -5.96 -13.35 -17.12
CA ILE A 344 -4.69 -13.91 -16.66
C ILE A 344 -3.98 -14.67 -17.78
N GLU A 345 -4.70 -15.51 -18.54
CA GLU A 345 -4.15 -16.26 -19.68
C GLU A 345 -3.58 -15.32 -20.74
N MET A 346 -4.32 -14.27 -21.11
CA MET A 346 -3.88 -13.27 -22.08
C MET A 346 -2.62 -12.54 -21.62
N ARG A 347 -2.63 -12.00 -20.40
CA ARG A 347 -1.47 -11.26 -19.86
C ARG A 347 -0.26 -12.16 -19.63
N PHE A 348 -0.46 -13.44 -19.34
CA PHE A 348 0.60 -14.43 -19.24
C PHE A 348 1.31 -14.62 -20.58
N GLU A 349 0.57 -14.83 -21.66
CA GLU A 349 1.14 -15.02 -23.00
C GLU A 349 1.90 -13.76 -23.48
N GLU A 350 1.35 -12.57 -23.26
CA GLU A 350 2.03 -11.30 -23.54
C GLU A 350 3.32 -11.15 -22.72
N ALA A 351 3.27 -11.53 -21.44
CA ALA A 351 4.43 -11.45 -20.57
C ALA A 351 5.54 -12.44 -20.98
N ILE A 352 5.19 -13.66 -21.38
CA ILE A 352 6.14 -14.64 -21.88
C ILE A 352 6.83 -14.15 -23.16
N LYS A 353 6.09 -13.57 -24.10
CA LYS A 353 6.68 -12.94 -25.31
C LYS A 353 7.72 -11.90 -24.92
N SER A 354 7.35 -10.99 -24.01
CA SER A 354 8.26 -9.95 -23.51
C SER A 354 9.49 -10.54 -22.79
N ILE A 355 9.33 -11.59 -22.00
CA ILE A 355 10.44 -12.23 -21.24
C ILE A 355 11.45 -12.91 -22.18
N LYS A 356 10.97 -13.53 -23.28
CA LYS A 356 11.84 -14.19 -24.28
C LYS A 356 12.86 -13.23 -24.88
N GLU A 357 12.46 -11.98 -25.12
CA GLU A 357 13.31 -10.93 -25.69
C GLU A 357 14.32 -10.33 -24.68
N MET A 358 14.17 -10.60 -23.38
CA MET A 358 15.05 -10.04 -22.34
C MET A 358 16.34 -10.85 -22.15
N PRO A 359 17.47 -10.20 -21.82
CA PRO A 359 18.67 -10.91 -21.39
C PRO A 359 18.47 -11.70 -20.08
N PRO A 360 19.18 -12.82 -19.87
CA PRO A 360 19.00 -13.69 -18.70
C PRO A 360 19.07 -12.96 -17.35
N LEU A 361 20.04 -12.05 -17.18
CA LEU A 361 20.19 -11.27 -15.95
C LEU A 361 18.95 -10.40 -15.66
N LYS A 362 18.37 -9.79 -16.69
CA LYS A 362 17.15 -8.96 -16.58
C LYS A 362 15.94 -9.83 -16.19
N ARG A 363 15.82 -11.04 -16.76
CA ARG A 363 14.78 -12.03 -16.38
C ARG A 363 14.89 -12.43 -14.91
N LYS A 364 16.10 -12.81 -14.45
CA LYS A 364 16.37 -13.17 -13.04
C LYS A 364 16.02 -12.02 -12.09
N LYS A 365 16.44 -10.81 -12.43
CA LYS A 365 16.14 -9.59 -11.66
C LYS A 365 14.64 -9.29 -11.59
N LEU A 366 13.93 -9.43 -12.72
CA LEU A 366 12.50 -9.23 -12.76
C LEU A 366 11.77 -10.26 -11.90
N PHE A 367 12.13 -11.54 -12.04
CA PHE A 367 11.58 -12.63 -11.26
C PHE A 367 11.77 -12.41 -9.76
N ILE A 368 13.01 -12.13 -9.31
CA ILE A 368 13.28 -11.95 -7.88
C ILE A 368 12.60 -10.68 -7.35
N SER A 369 12.61 -9.57 -8.09
CA SER A 369 11.93 -8.34 -7.66
C SER A 369 10.42 -8.53 -7.52
N THR A 370 9.78 -9.21 -8.47
CA THR A 370 8.35 -9.53 -8.40
C THR A 370 8.07 -10.50 -7.27
N TYR A 371 8.86 -11.57 -7.13
CA TYR A 371 8.73 -12.52 -6.02
C TYR A 371 8.83 -11.78 -4.70
N MET A 372 9.88 -11.02 -4.44
CA MET A 372 10.07 -10.28 -3.19
C MET A 372 8.99 -9.22 -2.97
N ALA A 373 8.34 -8.69 -4.02
CA ALA A 373 7.26 -7.71 -3.89
C ALA A 373 5.90 -8.31 -3.49
N GLN A 374 5.64 -9.60 -3.76
CA GLN A 374 4.36 -10.24 -3.47
C GLN A 374 3.96 -10.20 -1.98
N ILE A 375 2.65 -10.18 -1.73
CA ILE A 375 2.02 -10.34 -0.41
C ILE A 375 1.35 -11.73 -0.30
N GLY A 376 0.99 -12.17 0.92
CA GLY A 376 0.18 -13.37 1.10
C GLY A 376 0.83 -14.72 0.71
N LYS A 377 2.16 -14.83 0.72
CA LYS A 377 2.92 -15.98 0.16
C LYS A 377 2.74 -17.36 0.81
N LYS A 378 1.89 -17.53 1.83
CA LYS A 378 1.87 -18.78 2.62
C LYS A 378 1.54 -20.01 1.76
N GLU A 379 0.68 -19.84 0.77
CA GLU A 379 0.18 -20.91 -0.11
C GLU A 379 0.73 -20.87 -1.55
N PHE A 380 1.52 -19.84 -1.89
CA PHE A 380 2.04 -19.62 -3.25
C PHE A 380 2.91 -20.79 -3.73
N TYR A 381 2.60 -21.35 -4.90
CA TYR A 381 3.27 -22.56 -5.40
C TYR A 381 4.80 -22.43 -5.47
N ILE A 382 5.31 -21.30 -5.96
CA ILE A 382 6.77 -21.07 -6.08
C ILE A 382 7.44 -21.00 -4.69
N SER A 383 6.69 -20.71 -3.63
CA SER A 383 7.19 -20.72 -2.26
C SER A 383 7.31 -22.13 -1.66
N ARG A 384 6.90 -23.20 -2.38
CA ARG A 384 7.11 -24.58 -1.95
C ARG A 384 8.59 -24.96 -2.08
N LYS A 385 8.98 -26.04 -1.38
CA LYS A 385 10.36 -26.55 -1.37
C LYS A 385 10.85 -26.73 -2.82
N ASP A 386 12.04 -26.21 -3.08
CA ASP A 386 12.76 -26.26 -4.37
C ASP A 386 12.12 -25.55 -5.56
N LYS A 387 10.82 -25.22 -5.53
CA LYS A 387 10.10 -24.58 -6.65
C LYS A 387 10.59 -23.19 -6.99
N PHE A 388 11.06 -22.42 -6.00
CA PHE A 388 11.72 -21.15 -6.26
C PHE A 388 13.02 -21.33 -7.06
N ARG A 389 13.87 -22.29 -6.66
CA ARG A 389 15.16 -22.56 -7.32
C ARG A 389 14.96 -23.12 -8.72
N GLU A 390 14.01 -24.05 -8.86
CA GLU A 390 13.59 -24.61 -10.15
C GLU A 390 13.14 -23.50 -11.11
N ALA A 391 12.22 -22.62 -10.67
CA ALA A 391 11.77 -21.48 -11.47
C ALA A 391 12.92 -20.54 -11.85
N CYS A 392 13.82 -20.22 -10.92
CA CYS A 392 15.00 -19.38 -11.19
C CYS A 392 15.91 -19.98 -12.27
N ARG A 393 16.14 -21.31 -12.23
CA ARG A 393 16.94 -22.02 -13.24
C ARG A 393 16.26 -21.98 -14.61
N LEU A 394 14.95 -22.23 -14.64
CA LEU A 394 14.18 -22.27 -15.89
C LEU A 394 14.12 -20.92 -16.61
N LEU A 395 14.39 -19.78 -15.96
CA LEU A 395 14.47 -18.47 -16.63
C LEU A 395 15.53 -18.40 -17.75
N GLU A 396 16.49 -19.31 -17.76
CA GLU A 396 17.47 -19.48 -18.84
C GLU A 396 16.84 -20.11 -20.10
N TYR A 397 15.75 -20.89 -19.93
CA TYR A 397 15.02 -21.62 -20.96
C TYR A 397 13.55 -21.18 -21.01
N PRO A 398 13.22 -20.06 -21.71
CA PRO A 398 11.89 -19.45 -21.64
C PRO A 398 10.71 -20.36 -22.00
N GLU A 399 10.88 -21.34 -22.88
CA GLU A 399 9.81 -22.29 -23.22
C GLU A 399 9.52 -23.25 -22.06
N GLU A 400 10.57 -23.81 -21.44
CA GLU A 400 10.41 -24.66 -20.26
C GLU A 400 9.86 -23.86 -19.07
N PHE A 401 10.30 -22.61 -18.91
CA PHE A 401 9.72 -21.69 -17.92
C PHE A 401 8.23 -21.45 -18.19
N LYS A 402 7.84 -21.24 -19.45
CA LYS A 402 6.43 -21.10 -19.84
C LYS A 402 5.63 -22.33 -19.44
N GLU A 403 6.09 -23.52 -19.78
CA GLU A 403 5.41 -24.78 -19.45
C GLU A 403 5.31 -24.99 -17.93
N PHE A 404 6.37 -24.67 -17.19
CA PHE A 404 6.37 -24.78 -15.74
C PHE A 404 5.34 -23.83 -15.10
N MET A 405 5.23 -22.61 -15.61
CA MET A 405 4.39 -21.54 -15.04
C MET A 405 2.94 -21.57 -15.53
N SER A 406 2.63 -22.23 -16.65
CA SER A 406 1.28 -22.30 -17.23
C SER A 406 0.34 -23.25 -16.49
N LYS A 407 0.87 -24.13 -15.62
CA LYS A 407 0.09 -25.18 -14.93
C LYS A 407 -0.96 -24.65 -13.94
N ARG A 408 -0.85 -23.39 -13.50
CA ARG A 408 -1.78 -22.78 -12.53
C ARG A 408 -2.00 -21.30 -12.84
N TYR A 409 -3.24 -20.83 -12.67
CA TYR A 409 -3.57 -19.40 -12.77
C TYR A 409 -2.73 -18.54 -11.84
N GLU A 410 -2.44 -19.04 -10.63
CA GLU A 410 -1.59 -18.35 -9.66
C GLU A 410 -0.18 -18.06 -10.21
N THR A 411 0.45 -19.03 -10.87
CA THR A 411 1.79 -18.88 -11.47
C THR A 411 1.74 -18.09 -12.78
N MET A 412 0.69 -18.26 -13.58
CA MET A 412 0.47 -17.45 -14.79
C MET A 412 0.34 -15.97 -14.44
N ARG A 413 -0.46 -15.65 -13.42
CA ARG A 413 -0.62 -14.29 -12.91
C ARG A 413 0.70 -13.73 -12.41
N PHE A 414 1.49 -14.51 -11.67
CA PHE A 414 2.81 -14.08 -11.22
C PHE A 414 3.71 -13.66 -12.38
N VAL A 415 3.73 -14.40 -13.49
CA VAL A 415 4.50 -14.04 -14.69
C VAL A 415 3.93 -12.78 -15.35
N ALA A 416 2.62 -12.62 -15.43
CA ALA A 416 2.01 -11.37 -15.89
C ALA A 416 2.47 -10.16 -15.03
N GLU A 417 2.55 -10.34 -13.72
CA GLU A 417 3.02 -9.34 -12.76
C GLU A 417 4.54 -9.10 -12.82
N MET A 418 5.32 -9.97 -13.46
CA MET A 418 6.70 -9.66 -13.80
C MET A 418 6.76 -8.44 -14.70
N ILE A 419 5.94 -8.37 -15.74
CA ILE A 419 5.92 -7.25 -16.69
C ILE A 419 5.11 -6.06 -16.16
N ARG A 420 3.88 -6.30 -15.70
CA ARG A 420 3.00 -5.26 -15.17
C ARG A 420 2.15 -5.83 -14.06
N ALA A 421 2.42 -5.43 -12.82
CA ALA A 421 1.69 -5.86 -11.64
C ALA A 421 0.58 -4.88 -11.24
N HIS A 422 -0.22 -5.30 -10.25
CA HIS A 422 -1.13 -4.40 -9.55
C HIS A 422 -0.34 -3.19 -8.98
N PRO A 423 -0.89 -1.95 -8.97
CA PRO A 423 -0.15 -0.75 -8.58
C PRO A 423 0.57 -0.85 -7.23
N TYR A 424 -0.04 -1.50 -6.26
CA TYR A 424 0.57 -1.76 -4.94
C TYR A 424 1.85 -2.60 -5.04
N ILE A 425 1.83 -3.65 -5.86
CA ILE A 425 2.99 -4.52 -6.09
C ILE A 425 4.06 -3.78 -6.90
N GLU A 426 3.67 -2.96 -7.88
CA GLU A 426 4.61 -2.10 -8.61
C GLU A 426 5.35 -1.11 -7.70
N GLY A 427 4.65 -0.50 -6.74
CA GLY A 427 5.29 0.35 -5.73
C GLY A 427 6.35 -0.41 -4.92
N ARG A 428 6.08 -1.67 -4.58
CA ARG A 428 7.00 -2.57 -3.87
C ARG A 428 8.17 -3.03 -4.76
N LYS A 429 7.94 -3.32 -6.04
CA LYS A 429 9.00 -3.62 -7.03
C LYS A 429 9.94 -2.43 -7.24
N ALA A 430 9.41 -1.21 -7.27
CA ALA A 430 10.20 0.00 -7.43
C ALA A 430 11.19 0.21 -6.27
N THR A 431 10.82 -0.13 -5.03
CA THR A 431 11.75 -0.07 -3.90
C THR A 431 12.79 -1.19 -3.95
N LEU A 432 12.40 -2.41 -4.29
CA LEU A 432 13.34 -3.52 -4.46
C LEU A 432 14.36 -3.26 -5.55
N SER A 433 13.95 -2.65 -6.66
CA SER A 433 14.87 -2.30 -7.76
C SER A 433 15.99 -1.40 -7.24
N LYS A 434 15.73 -0.41 -6.40
CA LYS A 434 16.79 0.42 -5.79
C LYS A 434 17.85 -0.36 -4.99
N ALA A 435 17.48 -1.51 -4.43
CA ALA A 435 18.43 -2.39 -3.74
C ALA A 435 19.13 -3.35 -4.72
N LEU A 436 18.36 -4.05 -5.56
CA LEU A 436 18.86 -5.07 -6.48
C LEU A 436 19.70 -4.48 -7.62
N ASP A 437 19.40 -3.25 -8.06
CA ASP A 437 20.14 -2.54 -9.12
C ASP A 437 21.60 -2.25 -8.73
N LYS A 438 21.91 -2.24 -7.42
CA LYS A 438 23.28 -2.04 -6.93
C LYS A 438 24.13 -3.30 -6.97
N MET A 439 23.48 -4.46 -7.03
CA MET A 439 24.16 -5.74 -7.11
C MET A 439 24.60 -5.96 -8.56
N ASN A 440 25.91 -6.15 -8.77
CA ASN A 440 26.40 -6.57 -10.08
C ASN A 440 25.93 -8.02 -10.39
N GLY A 441 26.11 -8.48 -11.63
CA GLY A 441 25.60 -9.79 -12.07
C GLY A 441 26.05 -10.95 -11.18
N ARG A 442 27.32 -10.96 -10.75
CA ARG A 442 27.86 -11.99 -9.84
C ARG A 442 27.19 -11.95 -8.47
N ARG A 443 27.15 -10.78 -7.82
CA ARG A 443 26.54 -10.60 -6.49
C ARG A 443 25.04 -10.86 -6.50
N LEU A 444 24.34 -10.52 -7.58
CA LEU A 444 22.91 -10.80 -7.72
C LEU A 444 22.65 -12.31 -7.83
N SER A 445 23.44 -13.02 -8.63
CA SER A 445 23.31 -14.48 -8.75
C SER A 445 23.59 -15.17 -7.42
N GLU A 446 24.67 -14.81 -6.73
CA GLU A 446 25.00 -15.31 -5.40
C GLU A 446 23.89 -15.00 -4.38
N PHE A 447 23.36 -13.77 -4.40
CA PHE A 447 22.24 -13.39 -3.56
C PHE A 447 21.01 -14.27 -3.80
N ILE A 448 20.64 -14.52 -5.07
CA ILE A 448 19.47 -15.33 -5.44
C ILE A 448 19.65 -16.78 -5.00
N GLU A 449 20.86 -17.33 -5.12
CA GLU A 449 21.19 -18.68 -4.70
C GLU A 449 21.02 -18.84 -3.19
N ARG A 450 21.72 -18.02 -2.40
CA ARG A 450 21.60 -18.01 -0.92
C ARG A 450 20.18 -17.71 -0.46
N TYR A 451 19.49 -16.79 -1.13
CA TYR A 451 18.08 -16.50 -0.87
C TYR A 451 17.20 -17.72 -1.14
N GLY A 452 17.50 -18.52 -2.17
CA GLY A 452 16.76 -19.71 -2.53
C GLY A 452 16.73 -20.76 -1.41
N GLU A 453 17.80 -20.84 -0.63
CA GLU A 453 18.01 -21.76 0.50
C GLU A 453 17.18 -21.39 1.74
N LEU A 454 16.81 -20.11 1.86
CA LEU A 454 16.06 -19.62 3.01
C LEU A 454 14.65 -20.22 3.11
N GLY A 455 14.21 -20.46 4.34
CA GLY A 455 12.84 -20.82 4.67
C GLY A 455 11.84 -19.70 4.36
N LYS A 456 10.54 -20.03 4.34
CA LYS A 456 9.47 -19.07 4.00
C LYS A 456 9.49 -17.83 4.89
N GLU A 457 9.63 -17.99 6.20
CA GLU A 457 9.66 -16.87 7.15
C GLU A 457 10.90 -16.00 6.99
N GLU A 458 12.06 -16.62 6.77
CA GLU A 458 13.34 -15.92 6.58
C GLU A 458 13.30 -15.07 5.30
N LYS A 459 12.74 -15.63 4.22
CA LYS A 459 12.46 -14.89 2.99
C LYS A 459 11.59 -13.66 3.25
N VAL A 460 10.54 -13.77 4.06
CA VAL A 460 9.68 -12.61 4.40
C VAL A 460 10.50 -11.50 5.05
N LEU A 461 11.38 -11.84 6.00
CA LEU A 461 12.23 -10.85 6.68
C LEU A 461 13.20 -10.16 5.72
N ILE A 462 13.89 -10.91 4.86
CA ILE A 462 14.81 -10.34 3.87
C ILE A 462 14.06 -9.50 2.83
N ASN A 463 12.87 -9.93 2.38
CA ASN A 463 12.05 -9.17 1.44
C ASN A 463 11.68 -7.79 2.01
N THR A 464 11.22 -7.78 3.26
CA THR A 464 10.84 -6.56 3.97
C THR A 464 12.05 -5.66 4.21
N PHE A 465 13.19 -6.24 4.60
CA PHE A 465 14.44 -5.51 4.77
C PHE A 465 14.88 -4.82 3.47
N LEU A 466 14.93 -5.52 2.32
CA LEU A 466 15.36 -4.90 1.05
C LEU A 466 14.37 -3.85 0.52
N ARG A 467 13.06 -4.08 0.67
CA ARG A 467 12.05 -3.03 0.35
C ARG A 467 12.31 -1.77 1.18
N ASN A 468 12.51 -1.94 2.50
CA ASN A 468 12.84 -0.82 3.37
C ASN A 468 14.16 -0.15 2.98
N HIS A 469 15.21 -0.91 2.67
CA HIS A 469 16.47 -0.34 2.17
C HIS A 469 16.22 0.59 0.99
N GLY A 470 15.49 0.10 -0.02
CA GLY A 470 15.15 0.88 -1.22
C GLY A 470 14.30 2.11 -0.94
N ARG A 471 13.36 2.03 0.01
CA ARG A 471 12.54 3.18 0.45
C ARG A 471 13.40 4.33 0.95
N TYR A 472 14.39 4.03 1.80
CA TYR A 472 15.22 5.02 2.46
C TYR A 472 16.46 5.42 1.67
N ASP A 473 16.78 4.71 0.58
CA ASP A 473 17.90 5.07 -0.27
C ASP A 473 17.68 6.42 -0.97
N GLY A 474 18.63 7.33 -0.75
CA GLY A 474 18.60 8.72 -1.24
C GLY A 474 17.98 9.73 -0.28
N VAL A 475 17.47 9.29 0.88
CA VAL A 475 16.85 10.19 1.87
C VAL A 475 17.90 10.68 2.88
N LYS A 476 17.96 12.00 3.10
CA LYS A 476 18.88 12.63 4.04
C LYS A 476 18.13 13.04 5.31
N PHE A 477 18.19 12.22 6.35
CA PHE A 477 17.53 12.50 7.64
C PHE A 477 18.34 13.39 8.58
N GLU A 478 19.54 13.84 8.19
CA GLU A 478 20.50 14.60 9.01
C GLU A 478 21.03 13.86 10.27
N ILE A 479 20.39 12.74 10.63
CA ILE A 479 20.72 11.90 11.77
C ILE A 479 21.04 10.50 11.28
N ARG A 480 22.12 9.93 11.82
CA ARG A 480 22.60 8.59 11.47
C ARG A 480 22.16 7.60 12.54
N LEU A 481 21.53 6.50 12.11
CA LEU A 481 21.25 5.38 13.00
C LEU A 481 22.46 4.46 13.06
N LYS A 482 22.65 3.80 14.20
CA LYS A 482 23.62 2.71 14.39
C LYS A 482 22.91 1.37 14.23
N GLY A 483 23.62 0.34 13.81
CA GLY A 483 23.11 -1.03 13.73
C GLY A 483 24.24 -2.04 13.94
N PRO A 484 23.89 -3.33 14.04
CA PRO A 484 24.84 -4.40 14.28
C PRO A 484 25.76 -4.62 13.06
N ASP A 485 26.92 -5.21 13.28
CA ASP A 485 27.95 -5.38 12.25
C ASP A 485 27.51 -6.34 11.13
N GLU A 486 26.67 -7.33 11.43
CA GLU A 486 26.11 -8.24 10.41
C GLU A 486 25.34 -7.47 9.33
N VAL A 487 24.60 -6.42 9.70
CA VAL A 487 23.87 -5.57 8.73
C VAL A 487 24.86 -4.78 7.86
N ARG A 488 25.98 -4.34 8.46
CA ARG A 488 27.02 -3.61 7.74
C ARG A 488 27.75 -4.50 6.74
N GLU A 489 28.16 -5.69 7.18
CA GLU A 489 28.87 -6.65 6.33
C GLU A 489 27.96 -7.20 5.22
N PHE A 490 26.69 -7.50 5.53
CA PHE A 490 25.69 -7.81 4.51
C PHE A 490 25.55 -6.69 3.48
N ALA A 491 25.50 -5.43 3.93
CA ALA A 491 25.41 -4.31 3.03
C ALA A 491 26.64 -4.20 2.12
N LYS A 492 27.85 -4.36 2.66
CA LYS A 492 29.09 -4.35 1.87
C LYS A 492 29.14 -5.49 0.84
N LYS A 493 28.82 -6.73 1.26
CA LYS A 493 28.82 -7.92 0.39
C LYS A 493 27.96 -7.71 -0.84
N TYR A 494 26.76 -7.14 -0.66
CA TYR A 494 25.79 -6.94 -1.73
C TYR A 494 25.72 -5.50 -2.27
N SER A 495 26.77 -4.69 -2.10
CA SER A 495 26.86 -3.30 -2.61
C SER A 495 25.77 -2.33 -2.11
N LEU A 496 25.09 -2.63 -1.01
CA LEU A 496 24.07 -1.79 -0.43
C LEU A 496 24.69 -0.65 0.40
N LYS A 497 24.05 0.52 0.42
CA LYS A 497 24.49 1.64 1.27
C LYS A 497 24.21 1.34 2.75
N ILE A 498 25.21 1.52 3.60
CA ILE A 498 25.14 1.17 5.03
C ILE A 498 24.03 1.93 5.78
N GLN A 499 23.91 3.25 5.61
CA GLN A 499 22.93 4.03 6.37
C GLN A 499 21.48 3.63 6.06
N PRO A 500 21.04 3.53 4.78
CA PRO A 500 19.73 2.97 4.46
C PRO A 500 19.51 1.55 4.99
N SER A 501 20.56 0.70 5.03
CA SER A 501 20.49 -0.63 5.64
C SER A 501 20.23 -0.58 7.15
N PHE A 502 20.86 0.33 7.89
CA PHE A 502 20.55 0.53 9.31
C PHE A 502 19.14 1.06 9.52
N VAL A 503 18.69 2.02 8.71
CA VAL A 503 17.31 2.51 8.78
C VAL A 503 16.31 1.38 8.47
N ALA A 504 16.61 0.53 7.49
CA ALA A 504 15.79 -0.63 7.15
C ALA A 504 15.73 -1.67 8.28
N PHE A 505 16.85 -1.91 8.96
CA PHE A 505 16.92 -2.79 10.14
C PHE A 505 16.00 -2.32 11.26
N TRP A 506 15.97 -1.01 11.54
CA TRP A 506 15.12 -0.43 12.58
C TRP A 506 13.63 -0.29 12.20
N CYS A 507 13.23 -0.64 10.97
CA CYS A 507 11.82 -0.72 10.62
C CYS A 507 11.09 -1.83 11.40
N GLU A 508 11.77 -2.96 11.64
CA GLU A 508 11.24 -4.04 12.46
C GLU A 508 11.28 -3.62 13.93
N GLU A 509 10.13 -3.66 14.60
CA GLU A 509 10.01 -3.23 15.98
C GLU A 509 10.39 -4.31 17.00
N ASN A 510 10.26 -5.57 16.62
CA ASN A 510 10.47 -6.68 17.54
C ASN A 510 11.96 -7.05 17.57
N ALA A 511 12.61 -6.81 18.71
CA ALA A 511 14.01 -7.11 18.92
C ALA A 511 14.36 -8.59 18.65
N LYS A 512 13.47 -9.54 18.97
CA LYS A 512 13.68 -10.98 18.67
C LYS A 512 13.68 -11.23 17.17
N ILE A 513 12.76 -10.60 16.43
CA ILE A 513 12.71 -10.71 14.96
C ILE A 513 13.96 -10.08 14.33
N ARG A 514 14.43 -8.94 14.85
CA ARG A 514 15.68 -8.33 14.39
C ARG A 514 16.90 -9.21 14.64
N ARG A 515 16.97 -9.94 15.77
CA ARG A 515 18.02 -10.94 16.00
C ARG A 515 17.95 -12.11 15.01
N LYS A 516 16.74 -12.57 14.66
CA LYS A 516 16.56 -13.56 13.59
C LYS A 516 17.06 -13.02 12.25
N LEU A 517 16.75 -11.75 11.93
CA LEU A 517 17.26 -11.08 10.73
C LEU A 517 18.80 -11.01 10.69
N THR A 518 19.47 -10.70 11.81
CA THR A 518 20.94 -10.71 11.87
C THR A 518 21.52 -12.11 11.65
N SER A 519 20.89 -13.16 12.19
CA SER A 519 21.33 -14.55 11.95
C SER A 519 21.20 -14.94 10.48
N ILE A 520 20.09 -14.57 9.82
CA ILE A 520 19.88 -14.80 8.39
C ILE A 520 20.93 -14.04 7.57
N MET A 521 21.18 -12.78 7.89
CA MET A 521 22.22 -11.98 7.21
C MET A 521 23.60 -12.61 7.37
N ARG A 522 23.93 -13.10 8.57
CA ARG A 522 25.20 -13.80 8.83
C ARG A 522 25.34 -15.04 7.95
N TYR A 523 24.29 -15.85 7.82
CA TYR A 523 24.28 -16.98 6.90
C TYR A 523 24.49 -16.55 5.44
N MET A 524 23.78 -15.51 4.98
CA MET A 524 23.90 -15.02 3.61
C MET A 524 25.26 -14.38 3.28
N ILE A 525 26.08 -14.04 4.29
CA ILE A 525 27.43 -13.52 4.06
C ILE A 525 28.54 -14.57 4.12
N GLN A 526 28.27 -15.77 4.65
CA GLN A 526 29.24 -16.87 4.65
C GLN A 526 29.68 -17.20 3.21
N GLU A 527 30.96 -17.49 3.06
CA GLU A 527 31.57 -17.86 1.78
C GLU A 527 31.11 -19.25 1.31
#